data_AF-A0A923TCW9-F1
#
_entry.id   AF-A0A923TCW9-F1
#
_cell.length_a   1.000
_cell.length_b   1.000
_cell.length_c   1.000
_cell.angle_alpha   90.00
_cell.angle_beta   90.00
_cell.angle_gamma   90.00
#
_symmetry.space_group_name_H-M   'P 1'
#
loop_
_entity.id
_entity.type
_entity.pdbx_description
1 polymer ?
#
loop_
_entity_poly.entity_id
_entity_poly.type
_entity_poly.pdbx_seq_one_letter_code
_entity_poly.pdbx_strand_id
1 'polypeptide(L)'
;MNPHNSSPIGNRQSPVGNPSSAAVDAANPWPGLGTFTEEQRAFFHGRDEEARELTRRLERKTLTVLFGQSGLGKSSLLQAGVFPRLRAAGFCPIYVRLDHAPDAPSLAEQIKPSVFAGTSLMGAWSQTGSAVAGETLWEFFHHRDDVLRSGSGQLLTPLLVFDQFEELFTLGAAADSTRARAQEFLTQLADLVENRPPASFEARLDAGTLDAEKFDFARSDYRVLISLREDYLPHLESLKATMPALMQNRLRLTRLYGAQALEAVVKPAPGLVTEEVARAIVAFVAGRADLAQAEVEPALLSLVCR
;
A
#
# COMPACT_ATOMS: atom_id res chain seq x y z
N MET A 1 38.71 37.48 -21.93
CA MET A 1 38.51 36.32 -22.83
C MET A 1 38.48 35.08 -21.95
N ASN A 2 37.36 34.35 -22.05
CA ASN A 2 36.90 33.37 -21.06
C ASN A 2 37.76 32.10 -20.93
N PRO A 3 37.82 31.52 -19.71
CA PRO A 3 38.18 30.13 -19.45
C PRO A 3 36.94 29.20 -19.47
N HIS A 4 37.18 27.90 -19.29
CA HIS A 4 36.24 26.77 -19.09
C HIS A 4 35.78 26.01 -20.33
N ASN A 5 36.38 24.83 -20.51
CA ASN A 5 35.79 23.72 -21.28
C ASN A 5 35.62 22.55 -20.32
N SER A 6 34.38 22.34 -19.86
CA SER A 6 33.97 21.26 -18.97
C SER A 6 33.23 20.21 -19.80
N SER A 7 33.76 18.99 -19.84
CA SER A 7 33.09 17.83 -20.41
C SER A 7 31.77 17.52 -19.69
N PRO A 8 30.75 16.98 -20.38
CA PRO A 8 29.44 16.75 -19.79
C PRO A 8 29.45 15.52 -18.87
N ILE A 9 29.10 15.72 -17.61
CA ILE A 9 28.81 14.65 -16.66
C ILE A 9 27.49 14.00 -17.09
N GLY A 10 27.59 12.82 -17.71
CA GLY A 10 26.45 11.94 -17.94
C GLY A 10 25.94 11.41 -16.60
N ASN A 11 24.89 12.04 -16.08
CA ASN A 11 24.22 11.61 -14.86
C ASN A 11 23.35 10.38 -15.18
N ARG A 12 23.92 9.18 -15.03
CA ARG A 12 23.12 7.94 -14.95
C ARG A 12 22.34 8.01 -13.65
N GLN A 13 21.07 8.37 -13.72
CA GLN A 13 20.13 8.22 -12.61
C GLN A 13 20.02 6.73 -12.30
N SER A 14 20.64 6.33 -11.19
CA SER A 14 20.39 5.04 -10.54
C SER A 14 18.95 5.02 -10.04
N PRO A 15 18.23 3.88 -10.13
CA PRO A 15 16.88 3.77 -9.60
C PRO A 15 16.91 3.94 -8.08
N VAL A 16 15.93 4.69 -7.57
CA VAL A 16 15.72 4.98 -6.15
C VAL A 16 15.68 3.66 -5.38
N GLY A 17 16.64 3.48 -4.47
CA GLY A 17 16.90 2.22 -3.78
C GLY A 17 15.77 1.85 -2.82
N ASN A 18 15.29 0.62 -2.96
CA ASN A 18 14.49 -0.09 -1.96
C ASN A 18 15.23 -0.09 -0.60
N PRO A 19 14.53 0.05 0.55
CA PRO A 19 15.16 -0.15 1.84
C PRO A 19 15.65 -1.60 1.94
N SER A 20 16.98 -1.77 1.90
CA SER A 20 17.75 -2.98 2.23
C SER A 20 16.91 -4.27 2.36
N SER A 21 16.55 -4.90 1.24
CA SER A 21 16.17 -6.30 1.28
C SER A 21 17.43 -7.09 1.65
N ALA A 22 17.56 -7.52 2.90
CA ALA A 22 18.48 -8.61 3.20
C ALA A 22 18.16 -9.73 2.19
N ALA A 23 19.19 -10.36 1.62
CA ALA A 23 18.98 -11.45 0.66
C ALA A 23 18.26 -12.59 1.38
N VAL A 24 16.94 -12.68 1.18
CA VAL A 24 16.13 -13.78 1.70
C VAL A 24 16.28 -14.96 0.75
N ASP A 25 16.84 -16.05 1.27
CA ASP A 25 17.04 -17.29 0.53
C ASP A 25 16.89 -18.50 1.45
N ALA A 26 17.12 -19.71 0.93
CA ALA A 26 16.98 -20.93 1.70
C ALA A 26 17.95 -21.05 2.90
N ALA A 27 19.07 -20.31 2.88
CA ALA A 27 20.02 -20.26 3.99
C ALA A 27 19.70 -19.13 4.99
N ASN A 28 19.05 -18.06 4.51
CA ASN A 28 18.68 -16.87 5.30
C ASN A 28 17.20 -16.51 5.08
N PRO A 29 16.24 -17.35 5.51
CA PRO A 29 14.85 -17.20 5.08
C PRO A 29 14.08 -16.13 5.87
N TRP A 30 14.67 -15.54 6.92
CA TRP A 30 14.07 -14.48 7.72
C TRP A 30 14.74 -13.12 7.47
N PRO A 31 13.99 -12.08 7.07
CA PRO A 31 14.55 -10.76 6.75
C PRO A 31 14.90 -9.92 7.99
N GLY A 32 14.78 -10.46 9.20
CA GLY A 32 14.85 -9.67 10.44
C GLY A 32 13.73 -8.62 10.50
N LEU A 33 14.11 -7.35 10.65
CA LEU A 33 13.18 -6.21 10.64
C LEU A 33 12.74 -5.79 9.23
N GLY A 34 13.28 -6.44 8.18
CA GLY A 34 12.89 -6.19 6.81
C GLY A 34 11.47 -6.66 6.47
N THR A 35 11.00 -6.26 5.29
CA THR A 35 9.71 -6.66 4.75
C THR A 35 9.89 -7.80 3.76
N PHE A 36 9.02 -8.83 3.82
CA PHE A 36 8.96 -9.84 2.78
C PHE A 36 8.33 -9.22 1.53
N THR A 37 9.05 -9.30 0.40
CA THR A 37 8.54 -8.82 -0.90
C THR A 37 7.65 -9.88 -1.59
N GLU A 38 7.05 -9.50 -2.71
CA GLU A 38 6.23 -10.40 -3.51
C GLU A 38 7.03 -11.62 -4.03
N GLU A 39 8.28 -11.40 -4.43
CA GLU A 39 9.21 -12.44 -4.89
C GLU A 39 9.59 -13.41 -3.77
N GLN A 40 9.56 -12.94 -2.52
CA GLN A 40 9.91 -13.69 -1.32
C GLN A 40 8.70 -14.41 -0.70
N ARG A 41 7.54 -14.46 -1.38
CA ARG A 41 6.32 -15.11 -0.88
C ARG A 41 6.50 -16.56 -0.44
N ALA A 42 7.48 -17.27 -0.99
CA ALA A 42 7.76 -18.66 -0.63
C ALA A 42 8.28 -18.82 0.82
N PHE A 43 8.82 -17.76 1.41
CA PHE A 43 9.33 -17.71 2.77
C PHE A 43 8.34 -17.08 3.76
N PHE A 44 7.22 -16.52 3.28
CA PHE A 44 6.23 -15.86 4.11
C PHE A 44 5.11 -16.82 4.53
N HIS A 45 5.12 -17.24 5.81
CA HIS A 45 4.19 -18.23 6.37
C HIS A 45 3.50 -17.73 7.66
N GLY A 46 2.47 -18.43 8.11
CA GLY A 46 1.74 -18.09 9.34
C GLY A 46 0.72 -16.95 9.21
N ARG A 47 0.46 -16.45 8.00
CA ARG A 47 -0.50 -15.35 7.73
C ARG A 47 -1.48 -15.64 6.59
N ASP A 48 -1.66 -16.91 6.26
CA ASP A 48 -2.49 -17.31 5.13
C ASP A 48 -3.97 -16.92 5.33
N GLU A 49 -4.48 -17.01 6.56
CA GLU A 49 -5.87 -16.66 6.88
C GLU A 49 -6.11 -15.16 6.74
N GLU A 50 -5.23 -14.33 7.29
CA GLU A 50 -5.31 -12.87 7.18
C GLU A 50 -5.12 -12.40 5.74
N ALA A 51 -4.22 -13.04 4.98
CA ALA A 51 -4.02 -12.73 3.57
C ALA A 51 -5.30 -13.03 2.76
N ARG A 52 -5.91 -14.22 2.95
CA ARG A 52 -7.18 -14.57 2.29
C ARG A 52 -8.30 -13.62 2.70
N GLU A 53 -8.41 -13.29 3.98
CA GLU A 53 -9.43 -12.37 4.48
C GLU A 53 -9.31 -10.98 3.87
N LEU A 54 -8.09 -10.44 3.85
CA LEU A 54 -7.83 -9.11 3.28
C LEU A 54 -8.10 -9.09 1.78
N THR A 55 -7.65 -10.10 1.02
CA THR A 55 -7.96 -10.24 -0.41
C THR A 55 -9.48 -10.24 -0.65
N ARG A 56 -10.24 -11.06 0.10
CA ARG A 56 -11.71 -11.13 -0.03
C ARG A 56 -12.43 -9.81 0.23
N ARG A 57 -11.88 -8.95 1.10
CA ARG A 57 -12.42 -7.62 1.39
C ARG A 57 -12.13 -6.65 0.25
N LEU A 58 -10.91 -6.65 -0.26
CA LEU A 58 -10.46 -5.79 -1.35
C LEU A 58 -11.20 -6.06 -2.66
N GLU A 59 -11.57 -7.32 -2.92
CA GLU A 59 -12.39 -7.66 -4.08
C GLU A 59 -13.78 -7.00 -4.04
N ARG A 60 -14.36 -6.87 -2.85
CA ARG A 60 -15.78 -6.49 -2.65
C ARG A 60 -16.03 -5.03 -2.29
N LYS A 61 -15.03 -4.33 -1.76
CA LYS A 61 -15.20 -2.99 -1.16
C LYS A 61 -14.21 -2.01 -1.77
N THR A 62 -14.71 -0.85 -2.19
CA THR A 62 -13.88 0.24 -2.74
C THR A 62 -12.75 0.63 -1.80
N LEU A 63 -13.04 0.78 -0.50
CA LEU A 63 -12.06 1.10 0.53
C LEU A 63 -11.92 -0.04 1.55
N THR A 64 -10.68 -0.38 1.89
CA THR A 64 -10.35 -1.26 3.00
C THR A 64 -9.31 -0.59 3.89
N VAL A 65 -9.47 -0.67 5.21
CA VAL A 65 -8.48 -0.20 6.18
C VAL A 65 -7.82 -1.41 6.86
N LEU A 66 -6.52 -1.58 6.68
CA LEU A 66 -5.70 -2.51 7.43
C LEU A 66 -5.01 -1.75 8.57
N PHE A 67 -5.17 -2.19 9.81
CA PHE A 67 -4.51 -1.53 10.94
C PHE A 67 -3.95 -2.53 11.93
N GLY A 68 -2.96 -2.11 12.72
CA GLY A 68 -2.37 -2.94 13.77
C GLY A 68 -1.09 -2.32 14.30
N GLN A 69 -0.56 -2.89 15.38
CA GLN A 69 0.69 -2.42 15.99
C GLN A 69 1.85 -2.39 14.99
N SER A 70 2.86 -1.58 15.30
CA SER A 70 4.13 -1.65 14.59
C SER A 70 4.74 -3.04 14.73
N GLY A 71 5.55 -3.48 13.76
CA GLY A 71 6.22 -4.79 13.82
C GLY A 71 5.35 -6.02 13.56
N LEU A 72 4.02 -5.87 13.39
CA LEU A 72 3.13 -7.01 13.09
C LEU A 72 3.21 -7.55 11.65
N GLY A 73 4.07 -6.97 10.81
CA GLY A 73 4.28 -7.40 9.43
C GLY A 73 3.16 -6.97 8.46
N LYS A 74 2.55 -5.80 8.67
CA LYS A 74 1.53 -5.25 7.75
C LYS A 74 2.06 -5.19 6.30
N SER A 75 3.22 -4.58 6.08
CA SER A 75 3.83 -4.48 4.76
C SER A 75 4.16 -5.85 4.15
N SER A 76 4.68 -6.80 4.96
CA SER A 76 4.93 -8.18 4.52
C SER A 76 3.63 -8.91 4.14
N LEU A 77 2.56 -8.72 4.92
CA LEU A 77 1.24 -9.27 4.62
C LEU A 77 0.73 -8.73 3.28
N LEU A 78 0.89 -7.44 3.02
CA LEU A 78 0.49 -6.82 1.75
C LEU A 78 1.29 -7.37 0.58
N GLN A 79 2.62 -7.25 0.64
CA GLN A 79 3.49 -7.57 -0.49
C GLN A 79 3.60 -9.07 -0.75
N ALA A 80 3.93 -9.88 0.27
CA ALA A 80 4.14 -11.31 0.11
C ALA A 80 2.85 -12.13 0.19
N GLY A 81 1.88 -11.68 0.99
CA GLY A 81 0.62 -12.38 1.20
C GLY A 81 -0.47 -12.01 0.18
N VAL A 82 -0.76 -10.71 0.04
CA VAL A 82 -1.99 -10.24 -0.62
C VAL A 82 -1.77 -9.92 -2.09
N PHE A 83 -0.68 -9.26 -2.48
CA PHE A 83 -0.46 -8.83 -3.87
C PHE A 83 -0.45 -10.00 -4.86
N PRO A 84 0.23 -11.15 -4.61
CA PRO A 84 0.17 -12.28 -5.54
C PRO A 84 -1.25 -12.77 -5.79
N ARG A 85 -2.08 -12.80 -4.73
CA ARG A 85 -3.47 -13.28 -4.79
C ARG A 85 -4.33 -12.32 -5.60
N LEU A 86 -4.14 -11.02 -5.40
CA LEU A 86 -4.84 -9.97 -6.13
C LEU A 86 -4.46 -9.94 -7.61
N ARG A 87 -3.17 -10.09 -7.95
CA ARG A 87 -2.73 -10.17 -9.35
C ARG A 87 -3.36 -11.37 -10.06
N ALA A 88 -3.41 -12.52 -9.40
CA ALA A 88 -4.10 -13.70 -9.94
C ALA A 88 -5.62 -13.48 -10.12
N ALA A 89 -6.23 -12.58 -9.34
CA ALA A 89 -7.64 -12.20 -9.43
C ALA A 89 -7.91 -11.03 -10.40
N GLY A 90 -6.93 -10.59 -11.19
CA GLY A 90 -7.11 -9.51 -12.16
C GLY A 90 -7.04 -8.10 -11.54
N PHE A 91 -6.41 -7.95 -10.38
CA PHE A 91 -6.12 -6.63 -9.79
C PHE A 91 -4.69 -6.21 -10.11
N CYS A 92 -4.45 -4.90 -10.10
CA CYS A 92 -3.14 -4.29 -10.22
C CYS A 92 -2.83 -3.49 -8.94
N PRO A 93 -2.19 -4.09 -7.92
CA PRO A 93 -1.72 -3.37 -6.75
C PRO A 93 -0.67 -2.32 -7.13
N ILE A 94 -0.94 -1.07 -6.76
CA ILE A 94 -0.08 0.10 -6.98
C ILE A 94 0.35 0.59 -5.60
N TYR A 95 1.60 0.32 -5.25
CA TYR A 95 2.17 0.72 -3.97
C TYR A 95 2.50 2.21 -3.98
N VAL A 96 1.87 2.99 -3.09
CA VAL A 96 2.05 4.44 -3.02
C VAL A 96 2.79 4.80 -1.73
N ARG A 97 3.93 5.47 -1.89
CA ARG A 97 4.66 6.12 -0.79
C ARG A 97 4.67 7.61 -1.06
N LEU A 98 4.06 8.37 -0.15
CA LEU A 98 3.91 9.81 -0.28
C LEU A 98 5.18 10.51 0.23
N ASP A 99 5.67 11.47 -0.55
CA ASP A 99 6.75 12.36 -0.16
C ASP A 99 6.17 13.61 0.51
N HIS A 100 6.45 13.74 1.80
CA HIS A 100 6.01 14.85 2.65
C HIS A 100 7.02 16.00 2.72
N ALA A 101 8.12 15.95 1.95
CA ALA A 101 9.09 17.03 1.89
C ALA A 101 8.41 18.36 1.50
N PRO A 102 8.83 19.51 2.08
CA PRO A 102 8.19 20.80 1.83
C PRO A 102 8.16 21.22 0.35
N ASP A 103 9.17 20.84 -0.40
CA ASP A 103 9.39 21.13 -1.82
C ASP A 103 8.87 20.04 -2.77
N ALA A 104 8.36 18.92 -2.25
CA ALA A 104 7.73 17.90 -3.08
C ALA A 104 6.41 18.40 -3.71
N PRO A 105 5.99 17.84 -4.87
CA PRO A 105 4.69 18.12 -5.48
C PRO A 105 3.52 17.87 -4.52
N SER A 106 2.32 18.38 -4.83
CA SER A 106 1.14 18.06 -4.01
C SER A 106 0.94 16.54 -3.93
N LEU A 107 0.40 16.05 -2.81
CA LEU A 107 0.29 14.60 -2.60
C LEU A 107 -0.62 13.93 -3.65
N ALA A 108 -1.64 14.65 -4.14
CA ALA A 108 -2.49 14.19 -5.24
C ALA A 108 -1.72 14.06 -6.56
N GLU A 109 -0.84 15.02 -6.88
CA GLU A 109 0.01 14.97 -8.07
C GLU A 109 1.03 13.84 -8.03
N GLN A 110 1.41 13.35 -6.85
CA GLN A 110 2.30 12.19 -6.71
C GLN A 110 1.60 10.85 -7.05
N ILE A 111 0.27 10.80 -6.99
CA ILE A 111 -0.50 9.57 -7.26
C ILE A 111 -0.45 9.21 -8.75
N LYS A 112 -0.63 10.18 -9.65
CA LYS A 112 -0.71 9.88 -11.09
C LYS A 112 0.58 9.23 -11.62
N PRO A 113 1.79 9.77 -11.34
CA PRO A 113 3.04 9.10 -11.70
C PRO A 113 3.18 7.72 -11.06
N SER A 114 2.75 7.55 -9.79
CA SER A 114 2.78 6.25 -9.11
C SER A 114 1.87 5.22 -9.79
N VAL A 115 0.70 5.65 -10.26
CA VAL A 115 -0.24 4.81 -11.03
C VAL A 115 0.38 4.40 -12.36
N PHE A 116 0.93 5.32 -13.14
CA PHE A 116 1.58 4.97 -14.40
C PHE A 116 2.80 4.06 -14.21
N ALA A 117 3.66 4.37 -13.24
CA ALA A 117 4.82 3.54 -12.92
C ALA A 117 4.39 2.14 -12.46
N GLY A 118 3.43 2.05 -11.52
CA GLY A 118 2.95 0.79 -10.96
C GLY A 118 2.17 -0.09 -11.94
N THR A 119 1.55 0.51 -12.97
CA THR A 119 0.78 -0.22 -13.99
C THR A 119 1.63 -0.64 -15.20
N SER A 120 2.75 0.05 -15.46
CA SER A 120 3.58 -0.13 -16.66
C SER A 120 4.05 -1.56 -16.94
N LEU A 121 4.28 -2.36 -15.89
CA LEU A 121 4.73 -3.75 -16.02
C LEU A 121 3.56 -4.76 -16.15
N MET A 122 2.34 -4.35 -15.83
CA MET A 122 1.16 -5.23 -15.84
C MET A 122 0.25 -5.02 -17.04
N GLY A 123 0.19 -3.79 -17.55
CA GLY A 123 -0.80 -3.42 -18.53
C GLY A 123 -0.63 -2.00 -19.06
N ALA A 124 -1.57 -1.61 -19.91
CA ALA A 124 -1.67 -0.27 -20.47
C ALA A 124 -3.09 0.26 -20.23
N TRP A 125 -3.17 1.55 -19.95
CA TRP A 125 -4.44 2.27 -19.91
C TRP A 125 -4.93 2.50 -21.35
N SER A 126 -6.22 2.29 -21.59
CA SER A 126 -6.81 2.41 -22.94
C SER A 126 -6.82 3.85 -23.44
N GLN A 127 -6.91 4.80 -22.52
CA GLN A 127 -6.53 6.16 -22.77
C GLN A 127 -5.28 6.37 -21.95
N THR A 128 -4.24 7.03 -22.47
CA THR A 128 -3.21 7.53 -21.57
C THR A 128 -3.89 8.68 -20.85
N GLY A 129 -4.66 8.38 -19.78
CA GLY A 129 -5.42 9.35 -19.01
C GLY A 129 -4.55 10.55 -18.87
N SER A 130 -4.92 11.64 -19.54
CA SER A 130 -4.08 12.82 -19.57
C SER A 130 -3.95 13.19 -18.11
N ALA A 131 -2.78 13.03 -17.51
CA ALA A 131 -2.51 13.60 -16.20
C ALA A 131 -2.51 15.11 -16.43
N VAL A 132 -3.70 15.68 -16.63
CA VAL A 132 -3.88 17.09 -16.89
C VAL A 132 -3.45 17.75 -15.59
N ALA A 133 -2.54 18.71 -15.72
CA ALA A 133 -2.13 19.51 -14.59
C ALA A 133 -3.38 20.13 -13.95
N GLY A 134 -3.54 19.96 -12.64
CA GLY A 134 -4.68 20.47 -11.89
C GLY A 134 -5.93 19.58 -11.83
N GLU A 135 -5.99 18.44 -12.53
CA GLU A 135 -7.08 17.47 -12.33
C GLU A 135 -7.01 16.83 -10.94
N THR A 136 -8.17 16.70 -10.30
CA THR A 136 -8.33 16.01 -9.01
C THR A 136 -8.15 14.49 -9.13
N LEU A 137 -7.98 13.79 -7.99
CA LEU A 137 -7.96 12.32 -7.98
C LEU A 137 -9.25 11.69 -8.50
N TRP A 138 -10.41 12.27 -8.19
CA TRP A 138 -11.70 11.78 -8.70
C TRP A 138 -11.74 11.89 -10.23
N GLU A 139 -11.41 13.07 -10.80
CA GLU A 139 -11.38 13.25 -12.26
C GLU A 139 -10.48 12.21 -12.95
N PHE A 140 -9.29 11.98 -12.39
CA PHE A 140 -8.32 11.05 -12.94
C PHE A 140 -8.84 9.60 -13.04
N PHE A 141 -9.62 9.13 -12.06
CA PHE A 141 -10.19 7.78 -12.07
C PHE A 141 -11.57 7.69 -12.77
N HIS A 142 -12.16 8.83 -13.15
CA HIS A 142 -13.53 8.88 -13.69
C HIS A 142 -13.60 9.23 -15.18
N HIS A 143 -12.47 9.42 -15.86
CA HIS A 143 -12.44 9.54 -17.32
C HIS A 143 -13.13 8.33 -17.97
N ARG A 144 -14.05 8.59 -18.88
CA ARG A 144 -14.84 7.58 -19.58
C ARG A 144 -13.94 6.79 -20.52
N ASP A 145 -14.15 5.47 -20.56
CA ASP A 145 -13.39 4.53 -21.38
C ASP A 145 -11.88 4.47 -21.08
N ASP A 146 -11.41 5.05 -19.97
CA ASP A 146 -10.01 4.98 -19.54
C ASP A 146 -9.78 3.80 -18.59
N VAL A 147 -9.69 2.58 -19.13
CA VAL A 147 -9.58 1.33 -18.38
C VAL A 147 -8.17 0.74 -18.48
N LEU A 148 -7.70 0.15 -17.39
CA LEU A 148 -6.45 -0.59 -17.38
C LEU A 148 -6.64 -1.98 -17.97
N ARG A 149 -5.84 -2.36 -18.97
CA ARG A 149 -5.85 -3.69 -19.57
C ARG A 149 -4.49 -4.35 -19.50
N SER A 150 -4.46 -5.63 -19.18
CA SER A 150 -3.24 -6.43 -19.24
C SER A 150 -2.74 -6.59 -20.68
N GLY A 151 -1.51 -7.06 -20.86
CA GLY A 151 -0.97 -7.40 -22.20
C GLY A 151 -1.80 -8.44 -22.98
N SER A 152 -2.66 -9.20 -22.30
CA SER A 152 -3.60 -10.14 -22.92
C SER A 152 -4.98 -9.54 -23.27
N GLY A 153 -5.20 -8.26 -22.97
CA GLY A 153 -6.46 -7.54 -23.19
C GLY A 153 -7.49 -7.65 -22.05
N GLN A 154 -7.25 -8.51 -21.05
CA GLN A 154 -8.10 -8.63 -19.85
C GLN A 154 -8.11 -7.31 -19.07
N LEU A 155 -9.30 -6.89 -18.62
CA LEU A 155 -9.46 -5.74 -17.71
C LEU A 155 -8.77 -6.01 -16.37
N LEU A 156 -8.03 -5.02 -15.90
CA LEU A 156 -7.39 -5.04 -14.59
C LEU A 156 -8.00 -3.97 -13.69
N THR A 157 -8.24 -4.33 -12.43
CA THR A 157 -8.73 -3.40 -11.41
C THR A 157 -7.55 -2.76 -10.69
N PRO A 158 -7.22 -1.46 -10.90
CA PRO A 158 -6.19 -0.78 -10.12
C PRO A 158 -6.55 -0.75 -8.63
N LEU A 159 -5.58 -1.09 -7.78
CA LEU A 159 -5.70 -0.99 -6.33
C LEU A 159 -4.62 -0.03 -5.81
N LEU A 160 -5.02 1.15 -5.35
CA LEU A 160 -4.13 2.07 -4.66
C LEU A 160 -3.84 1.55 -3.26
N VAL A 161 -2.57 1.32 -2.94
CA VAL A 161 -2.13 0.84 -1.62
C VAL A 161 -1.31 1.93 -0.95
N PHE A 162 -1.93 2.59 0.03
CA PHE A 162 -1.26 3.56 0.88
C PHE A 162 -0.77 2.86 2.14
N ASP A 163 0.54 2.58 2.21
CA ASP A 163 1.16 2.03 3.42
C ASP A 163 1.81 3.13 4.27
N GLN A 164 1.80 2.93 5.58
CA GLN A 164 2.18 3.92 6.60
C GLN A 164 1.39 5.23 6.48
N PHE A 165 0.06 5.12 6.32
CA PHE A 165 -0.82 6.28 6.15
C PHE A 165 -0.77 7.25 7.34
N GLU A 166 -0.31 6.81 8.52
CA GLU A 166 -0.04 7.68 9.66
C GLU A 166 0.99 8.79 9.39
N GLU A 167 1.80 8.68 8.33
CA GLU A 167 2.74 9.73 7.91
C GLU A 167 2.03 11.04 7.57
N LEU A 168 0.77 10.98 7.09
CA LEU A 168 -0.07 12.17 6.87
C LEU A 168 -0.37 12.94 8.17
N PHE A 169 -0.52 12.23 9.28
CA PHE A 169 -0.82 12.81 10.59
C PHE A 169 0.43 13.17 11.40
N THR A 170 1.62 12.79 10.91
CA THR A 170 2.89 13.04 11.57
C THR A 170 3.77 13.97 10.74
N LEU A 171 4.42 13.45 9.70
CA LEU A 171 5.26 14.22 8.79
C LEU A 171 4.44 15.29 8.06
N GLY A 172 3.24 14.93 7.60
CA GLY A 172 2.28 15.85 6.99
C GLY A 172 1.81 16.95 7.95
N ALA A 173 1.88 16.76 9.27
CA ALA A 173 1.41 17.72 10.26
C ALA A 173 2.51 18.63 10.84
N ALA A 174 3.77 18.47 10.39
CA ALA A 174 4.94 19.12 10.97
C ALA A 174 4.95 20.66 10.82
N ALA A 175 4.42 21.18 9.71
CA ALA A 175 4.28 22.61 9.45
C ALA A 175 2.89 22.95 8.89
N ASP A 176 2.49 24.22 8.92
CA ASP A 176 1.17 24.62 8.43
C ASP A 176 1.00 24.38 6.91
N SER A 177 2.07 24.58 6.13
CA SER A 177 2.06 24.31 4.68
C SER A 177 1.90 22.83 4.36
N THR A 178 2.63 21.95 5.09
CA THR A 178 2.48 20.50 4.92
C THR A 178 1.11 20.03 5.40
N ARG A 179 0.57 20.63 6.47
CA ARG A 179 -0.76 20.31 7.00
C ARG A 179 -1.85 20.65 6.01
N ALA A 180 -1.77 21.81 5.36
CA ALA A 180 -2.69 22.20 4.30
C ALA A 180 -2.65 21.20 3.12
N ARG A 181 -1.45 20.79 2.69
CA ARG A 181 -1.27 19.77 1.63
C ARG A 181 -1.88 18.41 2.03
N ALA A 182 -1.68 17.98 3.28
CA ALA A 182 -2.28 16.75 3.78
C ALA A 182 -3.81 16.83 3.83
N GLN A 183 -4.37 17.98 4.24
CA GLN A 183 -5.82 18.19 4.28
C GLN A 183 -6.45 18.23 2.88
N GLU A 184 -5.79 18.88 1.92
CA GLU A 184 -6.21 18.88 0.51
C GLU A 184 -6.25 17.45 -0.04
N PHE A 185 -5.19 16.67 0.21
CA PHE A 185 -5.13 15.28 -0.21
C PHE A 185 -6.22 14.43 0.43
N LEU A 186 -6.47 14.56 1.73
CA LEU A 186 -7.54 13.83 2.42
C LEU A 186 -8.91 14.18 1.86
N THR A 187 -9.12 15.43 1.43
CA THR A 187 -10.36 15.86 0.76
C THR A 187 -10.51 15.15 -0.58
N GLN A 188 -9.48 15.17 -1.43
CA GLN A 188 -9.53 14.50 -2.74
C GLN A 188 -9.66 12.98 -2.62
N LEU A 189 -9.00 12.36 -1.62
CA LEU A 189 -9.16 10.95 -1.34
C LEU A 189 -10.59 10.65 -0.88
N ALA A 190 -11.22 11.52 -0.08
CA ALA A 190 -12.60 11.36 0.36
C ALA A 190 -13.55 11.40 -0.84
N ASP A 191 -13.39 12.39 -1.71
CA ASP A 191 -14.17 12.52 -2.94
C ASP A 191 -14.03 11.26 -3.82
N LEU A 192 -12.81 10.73 -3.97
CA LEU A 192 -12.57 9.49 -4.71
C LEU A 192 -13.24 8.26 -4.09
N VAL A 193 -13.09 8.02 -2.77
CA VAL A 193 -13.60 6.79 -2.14
C VAL A 193 -15.09 6.81 -1.88
N GLU A 194 -15.67 7.99 -1.65
CA GLU A 194 -17.12 8.18 -1.51
C GLU A 194 -17.83 8.35 -2.86
N ASN A 195 -17.07 8.33 -3.96
CA ASN A 195 -17.54 8.58 -5.32
C ASN A 195 -18.36 9.89 -5.44
N ARG A 196 -17.81 10.96 -4.87
CA ARG A 196 -18.40 12.30 -4.89
C ARG A 196 -17.59 13.21 -5.81
N PRO A 197 -18.19 13.81 -6.86
CA PRO A 197 -17.53 14.82 -7.67
C PRO A 197 -16.99 15.97 -6.80
N PRO A 198 -15.73 16.40 -6.98
CA PRO A 198 -15.19 17.51 -6.21
C PRO A 198 -15.91 18.83 -6.53
N ALA A 199 -16.02 19.73 -5.55
CA ALA A 199 -16.68 21.03 -5.74
C ALA A 199 -16.03 21.88 -6.85
N SER A 200 -14.71 21.77 -7.04
CA SER A 200 -13.99 22.44 -8.13
C SER A 200 -14.38 21.90 -9.51
N PHE A 201 -14.71 20.61 -9.61
CA PHE A 201 -15.21 19.99 -10.83
C PHE A 201 -16.64 20.45 -11.14
N GLU A 202 -17.52 20.45 -10.14
CA GLU A 202 -18.90 20.94 -10.30
C GLU A 202 -18.94 22.39 -10.76
N ALA A 203 -18.14 23.28 -10.14
CA ALA A 203 -18.05 24.68 -10.55
C ALA A 203 -17.59 24.85 -12.01
N ARG A 204 -16.66 24.00 -12.49
CA ARG A 204 -16.20 24.02 -13.89
C ARG A 204 -17.27 23.52 -14.86
N LEU A 205 -18.07 22.55 -14.43
CA LEU A 205 -19.19 22.01 -15.21
C LEU A 205 -20.31 23.06 -15.34
N ASP A 206 -20.69 23.71 -14.24
CA ASP A 206 -21.70 24.77 -14.22
C ASP A 206 -21.27 25.98 -15.06
N ALA A 207 -19.98 26.30 -15.08
CA ALA A 207 -19.41 27.34 -15.92
C ALA A 207 -19.34 26.97 -17.42
N GLY A 208 -19.70 25.73 -17.80
CA GLY A 208 -19.61 25.24 -19.19
C GLY A 208 -18.17 25.05 -19.70
N THR A 209 -17.18 25.03 -18.80
CA THR A 209 -15.75 24.89 -19.15
C THR A 209 -15.29 23.44 -19.20
N LEU A 210 -16.16 22.51 -18.80
CA LEU A 210 -15.91 21.08 -18.80
C LEU A 210 -17.06 20.34 -19.44
N ASP A 211 -16.71 19.32 -20.22
CA ASP A 211 -17.65 18.42 -20.86
C ASP A 211 -17.90 17.20 -19.98
N ALA A 212 -19.12 17.08 -19.43
CA ALA A 212 -19.52 15.95 -18.58
C ALA A 212 -19.53 14.62 -19.33
N GLU A 213 -19.64 14.59 -20.66
CA GLU A 213 -19.64 13.34 -21.43
C GLU A 213 -18.29 12.62 -21.37
N LYS A 214 -17.23 13.32 -20.96
CA LYS A 214 -15.90 12.72 -20.78
C LYS A 214 -15.76 11.91 -19.49
N PHE A 215 -16.74 11.97 -18.59
CA PHE A 215 -16.65 11.33 -17.29
C PHE A 215 -17.76 10.29 -17.09
N ASP A 216 -17.44 9.24 -16.33
CA ASP A 216 -18.39 8.23 -15.86
C ASP A 216 -18.55 8.34 -14.34
N PHE A 217 -19.62 9.01 -13.91
CA PHE A 217 -19.94 9.26 -12.50
C PHE A 217 -20.29 7.99 -11.71
N ALA A 218 -20.62 6.89 -12.39
CA ALA A 218 -20.96 5.61 -11.74
C ALA A 218 -19.74 4.69 -11.61
N ARG A 219 -18.58 5.12 -12.12
CA ARG A 219 -17.36 4.33 -12.17
C ARG A 219 -16.86 3.93 -10.78
N SER A 220 -16.50 2.65 -10.65
CA SER A 220 -16.07 2.03 -9.39
C SER A 220 -15.15 0.82 -9.59
N ASP A 221 -14.46 0.79 -10.73
CA ASP A 221 -13.51 -0.25 -11.17
C ASP A 221 -12.09 -0.01 -10.62
N TYR A 222 -11.97 0.66 -9.48
CA TYR A 222 -10.74 0.82 -8.71
C TYR A 222 -10.96 0.45 -7.25
N ARG A 223 -9.87 0.22 -6.54
CA ARG A 223 -9.87 -0.06 -5.10
C ARG A 223 -8.84 0.80 -4.39
N VAL A 224 -9.04 0.99 -3.09
CA VAL A 224 -8.16 1.69 -2.19
C VAL A 224 -7.95 0.87 -0.93
N LEU A 225 -6.69 0.71 -0.55
CA LEU A 225 -6.26 0.13 0.71
C LEU A 225 -5.47 1.19 1.48
N ILE A 226 -5.87 1.41 2.72
CA ILE A 226 -5.12 2.23 3.67
C ILE A 226 -4.55 1.29 4.73
N SER A 227 -3.23 1.29 4.90
CA SER A 227 -2.54 0.59 5.97
C SER A 227 -1.95 1.60 6.95
N LEU A 228 -2.23 1.42 8.24
CA LEU A 228 -1.72 2.30 9.29
C LEU A 228 -1.45 1.61 10.62
N ARG A 229 -0.76 2.32 11.51
CA ARG A 229 -0.65 1.90 12.91
C ARG A 229 -1.93 2.18 13.71
N GLU A 230 -2.25 1.27 14.64
CA GLU A 230 -3.51 1.35 15.41
C GLU A 230 -3.61 2.56 16.35
N ASP A 231 -2.49 3.13 16.79
CA ASP A 231 -2.45 4.35 17.59
C ASP A 231 -2.92 5.61 16.84
N TYR A 232 -3.01 5.55 15.51
CA TYR A 232 -3.53 6.63 14.67
C TYR A 232 -5.01 6.45 14.29
N LEU A 233 -5.69 5.43 14.80
CA LEU A 233 -7.14 5.27 14.60
C LEU A 233 -7.96 6.51 15.01
N PRO A 234 -7.67 7.23 16.12
CA PRO A 234 -8.41 8.45 16.46
C PRO A 234 -8.35 9.53 15.36
N HIS A 235 -7.23 9.60 14.63
CA HIS A 235 -7.10 10.53 13.50
C HIS A 235 -8.00 10.09 12.34
N LEU A 236 -8.10 8.79 12.04
CA LEU A 236 -9.06 8.30 11.05
C LEU A 236 -10.51 8.51 11.48
N GLU A 237 -10.82 8.38 12.77
CA GLU A 237 -12.16 8.63 13.29
C GLU A 237 -12.59 10.10 13.11
N SER A 238 -11.64 11.03 13.18
CA SER A 238 -11.92 12.45 12.90
C SER A 238 -12.39 12.71 11.47
N LEU A 239 -12.03 11.83 10.53
CA LEU A 239 -12.41 11.91 9.11
C LEU A 239 -13.77 11.27 8.82
N LYS A 240 -14.42 10.61 9.79
CA LYS A 240 -15.69 9.90 9.59
C LYS A 240 -16.79 10.77 8.98
N ALA A 241 -16.84 12.06 9.30
CA ALA A 241 -17.87 12.96 8.82
C ALA A 241 -17.77 13.21 7.29
N THR A 242 -16.55 13.22 6.75
CA THR A 242 -16.28 13.50 5.33
C THR A 242 -15.97 12.25 4.53
N MET A 243 -15.48 11.18 5.17
CA MET A 243 -15.14 9.89 4.56
C MET A 243 -15.70 8.70 5.38
N PRO A 244 -17.03 8.51 5.46
CA PRO A 244 -17.66 7.41 6.21
C PRO A 244 -17.18 6.00 5.82
N ALA A 245 -16.73 5.78 4.58
CA ALA A 245 -16.24 4.50 4.08
C ALA A 245 -15.09 3.91 4.92
N LEU A 246 -14.29 4.76 5.58
CA LEU A 246 -13.21 4.34 6.49
C LEU A 246 -13.70 3.41 7.60
N MET A 247 -14.94 3.58 8.04
CA MET A 247 -15.50 2.83 9.17
C MET A 247 -16.15 1.51 8.76
N GLN A 248 -16.44 1.33 7.47
CA GLN A 248 -17.29 0.23 6.99
C GLN A 248 -16.55 -1.09 6.80
N ASN A 249 -15.28 -1.03 6.42
CA ASN A 249 -14.50 -2.22 6.08
C ASN A 249 -13.07 -2.13 6.62
N ARG A 250 -12.88 -2.67 7.82
CA ARG A 250 -11.61 -2.64 8.54
C ARG A 250 -11.16 -4.04 8.93
N LEU A 251 -9.86 -4.28 8.86
CA LEU A 251 -9.20 -5.49 9.32
C LEU A 251 -8.09 -5.12 10.29
N ARG A 252 -8.17 -5.63 11.52
CA ARG A 252 -7.08 -5.51 12.49
C ARG A 252 -6.12 -6.68 12.31
N LEU A 253 -4.85 -6.39 12.08
CA LEU A 253 -3.78 -7.37 12.17
C LEU A 253 -3.33 -7.46 13.62
N THR A 254 -3.38 -8.67 14.19
CA THR A 254 -2.94 -8.96 15.56
C THR A 254 -1.59 -9.67 15.54
N ARG A 255 -1.02 -9.96 16.72
CA ARG A 255 0.15 -10.86 16.84
C ARG A 255 -0.16 -12.24 16.25
N LEU A 256 0.90 -12.98 15.92
CA LEU A 256 0.78 -14.38 15.51
C LEU A 256 0.35 -15.21 16.72
N TYR A 257 -0.61 -16.10 16.55
CA TYR A 257 -0.83 -17.15 17.55
C TYR A 257 0.25 -18.24 17.44
N GLY A 258 0.45 -19.04 18.48
CA GLY A 258 1.56 -20.00 18.55
C GLY A 258 1.67 -20.93 17.33
N ALA A 259 0.56 -21.42 16.79
CA ALA A 259 0.59 -22.25 15.58
C ALA A 259 1.02 -21.46 14.33
N GLN A 260 0.56 -20.22 14.13
CA GLN A 260 1.07 -19.35 13.07
C GLN A 260 2.57 -19.04 13.23
N ALA A 261 3.01 -18.79 14.46
CA ALA A 261 4.41 -18.52 14.76
C ALA A 261 5.28 -19.74 14.44
N LEU A 262 4.82 -20.95 14.77
CA LEU A 262 5.51 -22.19 14.38
C LEU A 262 5.59 -22.34 12.86
N GLU A 263 4.51 -22.05 12.13
CA GLU A 263 4.56 -22.07 10.66
C GLU A 263 5.58 -21.07 10.11
N ALA A 264 5.64 -19.86 10.66
CA ALA A 264 6.59 -18.82 10.28
C ALA A 264 8.07 -19.18 10.58
N VAL A 265 8.33 -20.14 11.47
CA VAL A 265 9.69 -20.62 11.78
C VAL A 265 10.03 -21.92 11.05
N VAL A 266 9.08 -22.83 10.86
CA VAL A 266 9.40 -24.17 10.31
C VAL A 266 9.33 -24.20 8.78
N LYS A 267 8.32 -23.53 8.19
CA LYS A 267 8.04 -23.64 6.75
C LYS A 267 8.99 -22.87 5.82
N PRO A 268 9.59 -21.71 6.19
CA PRO A 268 10.42 -20.96 5.25
C PRO A 268 11.62 -21.73 4.70
N ALA A 269 12.27 -22.57 5.52
CA ALA A 269 13.37 -23.43 5.11
C ALA A 269 13.29 -24.79 5.84
N PRO A 270 12.61 -25.79 5.24
CA PRO A 270 12.46 -27.10 5.86
C PRO A 270 13.82 -27.74 6.19
N GLY A 271 14.01 -28.13 7.44
CA GLY A 271 15.24 -28.76 7.92
C GLY A 271 16.32 -27.79 8.45
N LEU A 272 16.16 -26.48 8.26
CA LEU A 272 17.07 -25.49 8.85
C LEU A 272 16.86 -25.35 10.36
N VAL A 273 15.59 -25.39 10.80
CA VAL A 273 15.20 -25.36 12.21
C VAL A 273 14.36 -26.60 12.51
N THR A 274 14.74 -27.37 13.53
CA THR A 274 13.96 -28.53 13.96
C THR A 274 12.68 -28.09 14.66
N GLU A 275 11.66 -28.95 14.72
CA GLU A 275 10.41 -28.60 15.40
C GLU A 275 10.62 -28.27 16.89
N GLU A 276 11.55 -28.97 17.56
CA GLU A 276 11.90 -28.70 18.95
C GLU A 276 12.51 -27.30 19.12
N VAL A 277 13.46 -26.92 18.26
CA VAL A 277 14.08 -25.58 18.29
C VAL A 277 13.05 -24.51 17.92
N ALA A 278 12.18 -24.76 16.95
CA ALA A 278 11.11 -23.84 16.59
C ALA A 278 10.17 -23.58 17.77
N ARG A 279 9.75 -24.63 18.50
CA ARG A 279 8.94 -24.49 19.72
C ARG A 279 9.66 -23.68 20.79
N ALA A 280 10.97 -23.90 20.99
CA ALA A 280 11.77 -23.15 21.94
C ALA A 280 11.88 -21.66 21.55
N ILE A 281 12.10 -21.35 20.27
CA ILE A 281 12.13 -19.98 19.74
C ILE A 281 10.79 -19.29 19.98
N VAL A 282 9.68 -19.92 19.58
CA VAL A 282 8.34 -19.35 19.75
C VAL A 282 8.03 -19.11 21.22
N ALA A 283 8.34 -20.07 22.10
CA ALA A 283 8.15 -19.92 23.55
C ALA A 283 9.00 -18.78 24.15
N PHE A 284 10.25 -18.66 23.69
CA PHE A 284 11.15 -17.58 24.10
C PHE A 284 10.60 -16.20 23.71
N VAL A 285 10.20 -16.03 22.44
CA VAL A 285 9.67 -14.75 21.95
C VAL A 285 8.32 -14.42 22.58
N ALA A 286 7.47 -15.42 22.83
CA ALA A 286 6.19 -15.24 23.52
C ALA A 286 6.36 -14.95 25.03
N GLY A 287 7.54 -15.18 25.60
CA GLY A 287 7.78 -15.10 27.05
C GLY A 287 7.01 -16.14 27.86
N ARG A 288 6.60 -17.27 27.26
CA ARG A 288 5.83 -18.34 27.91
C ARG A 288 6.00 -19.69 27.20
N ALA A 289 5.91 -20.77 27.97
CA ALA A 289 6.05 -22.13 27.45
C ALA A 289 4.80 -22.66 26.73
N ASP A 290 3.61 -22.24 27.16
CA ASP A 290 2.36 -22.70 26.54
C ASP A 290 2.10 -21.97 25.21
N LEU A 291 2.27 -22.72 24.10
CA LEU A 291 2.07 -22.21 22.75
C LEU A 291 0.60 -22.01 22.37
N ALA A 292 -0.35 -22.68 23.04
CA ALA A 292 -1.76 -22.51 22.74
C ALA A 292 -2.27 -21.09 23.05
N GLN A 293 -1.63 -20.42 24.01
CA GLN A 293 -1.91 -19.05 24.43
C GLN A 293 -0.75 -18.09 24.10
N ALA A 294 0.16 -18.50 23.22
CA ALA A 294 1.28 -17.66 22.81
C ALA A 294 0.81 -16.63 21.78
N GLU A 295 1.17 -15.37 22.05
CA GLU A 295 1.08 -14.28 21.09
C GLU A 295 2.48 -13.81 20.77
N VAL A 296 2.83 -13.78 19.49
CA VAL A 296 4.19 -13.55 19.03
C VAL A 296 4.23 -12.39 18.05
N GLU A 297 5.14 -11.45 18.30
CA GLU A 297 5.42 -10.38 17.36
C GLU A 297 6.29 -10.89 16.20
N PRO A 298 5.82 -10.82 14.93
CA PRO A 298 6.57 -11.28 13.77
C PRO A 298 7.97 -10.69 13.63
N ALA A 299 8.14 -9.40 13.92
CA ALA A 299 9.44 -8.74 13.82
C ALA A 299 10.46 -9.32 14.79
N LEU A 300 10.06 -9.58 16.04
CA LEU A 300 10.92 -10.24 17.04
C LEU A 300 11.21 -11.68 16.66
N LEU A 301 10.20 -12.41 16.18
CA LEU A 301 10.37 -13.79 15.71
C LEU A 301 11.39 -13.88 14.58
N SER A 302 11.26 -13.01 13.58
CA SER A 302 12.16 -12.90 12.43
C SER A 302 13.59 -12.51 12.85
N LEU A 303 13.73 -11.63 13.86
CA LEU A 303 15.03 -11.24 14.40
C LEU A 303 15.74 -12.38 15.14
N VAL A 304 15.01 -13.20 15.89
CA VAL A 304 15.58 -14.34 16.64
C VAL A 304 15.94 -15.51 15.71
N CYS A 305 15.25 -15.68 14.59
CA CYS A 305 15.54 -16.76 13.64
C CYS A 305 16.71 -16.45 12.69
N ARG A 306 17.11 -15.19 12.58
CA ARG A 306 18.23 -14.75 11.73
C ARG A 306 19.58 -15.05 12.38
#